data_AF-A0A955T451-F1
#
_entry.id   AF-A0A955T451-F1
#
_cell.length_a   1.000
_cell.length_b   1.000
_cell.length_c   1.000
_cell.angle_alpha   90.00
_cell.angle_beta   90.00
_cell.angle_gamma   90.00
#
_symmetry.space_group_name_H-M   'P 1'
#
loop_
_entity.id
_entity.type
_entity.pdbx_description
1 polymer ?
#
loop_
_entity_poly.entity_id
_entity_poly.type
_entity_poly.pdbx_seq_one_letter_code
_entity_poly.pdbx_strand_id
1 'polypeptide(L)' 'MCQQGTHDASLFSQLREGLKLDLLGERWRAIQCLENLLRAHPNFHDARGHLAWIYSLQGNNSAAIAHLKMLLES' A
#
# COMPACT_ATOMS: atom_id res chain seq x y z
N MET A 1 20.20 2.53 20.57
CA MET A 1 19.75 1.14 20.35
C MET A 1 18.89 1.14 19.09
N CYS A 2 19.48 0.89 17.92
CA CYS A 2 18.78 0.93 16.63
C CYS A 2 18.33 -0.50 16.26
N GLN A 3 17.11 -0.87 16.64
CA GLN A 3 16.45 -2.09 16.15
C GLN A 3 15.27 -1.73 15.25
N GLN A 4 15.52 -1.02 14.15
CA GLN A 4 14.55 -0.81 13.08
C GLN A 4 15.07 -1.22 11.69
N GLY A 5 16.30 -1.73 11.58
CA GLY A 5 16.92 -1.99 10.27
C GLY A 5 16.53 -3.30 9.56
N THR A 6 15.86 -4.24 10.24
CA THR A 6 15.69 -5.62 9.72
C THR A 6 14.25 -6.03 9.40
N HIS A 7 13.24 -5.31 9.88
CA HIS A 7 11.84 -5.55 9.50
C HIS A 7 11.43 -4.77 8.24
N ASP A 8 12.02 -3.59 8.00
CA ASP A 8 11.68 -2.73 6.85
C ASP A 8 12.02 -3.35 5.48
N ALA A 9 13.12 -4.10 5.38
CA ALA A 9 13.50 -4.72 4.10
C ALA A 9 12.43 -5.68 3.55
N SER A 10 11.70 -6.36 4.44
CA SER A 10 10.59 -7.24 4.06
C SER A 10 9.37 -6.43 3.59
N LEU A 11 9.10 -5.27 4.20
CA LEU A 11 7.99 -4.38 3.81
C LEU A 11 8.17 -3.85 2.40
N PHE A 12 9.36 -3.32 2.11
CA PHE A 12 9.68 -2.83 0.76
C PHE A 12 9.70 -3.96 -0.28
N SER A 13 9.97 -5.20 0.14
CA SER A 13 9.87 -6.37 -0.74
C SER A 13 8.40 -6.72 -1.04
N GLN A 14 7.53 -6.76 -0.02
CA GLN A 14 6.10 -7.01 -0.18
C GLN A 14 5.41 -5.90 -0.98
N LEU A 15 5.78 -4.65 -0.73
CA LEU A 15 5.34 -3.49 -1.51
C LEU A 15 5.70 -3.66 -2.99
N ARG A 16 6.95 -4.04 -3.27
CA ARG A 16 7.42 -4.28 -4.65
C ARG A 16 6.64 -5.38 -5.36
N GLU A 17 6.26 -6.44 -4.66
CA GLU A 17 5.42 -7.49 -5.26
C GLU A 17 4.01 -6.97 -5.56
N GLY A 18 3.40 -6.21 -4.65
CA GLY A 18 2.12 -5.54 -4.89
C GLY A 18 2.16 -4.60 -6.11
N LEU A 19 3.22 -3.80 -6.24
CA LEU A 19 3.48 -2.93 -7.40
C LEU A 19 3.62 -3.73 -8.70
N LYS A 20 4.36 -4.83 -8.67
CA LYS A 20 4.53 -5.69 -9.84
C LYS A 20 3.20 -6.28 -10.31
N LEU A 21 2.33 -6.68 -9.37
CA LEU A 21 0.98 -7.14 -9.69
C LEU A 21 0.14 -6.04 -10.36
N ASP A 22 0.23 -4.80 -9.88
CA ASP A 22 -0.44 -3.65 -10.50
C ASP A 22 0.04 -3.42 -11.94
N LEU A 23 1.37 -3.46 -12.17
CA LEU A 23 1.99 -3.34 -13.48
C LEU A 23 1.56 -4.45 -14.46
N LEU A 24 1.30 -5.65 -13.94
CA LEU A 24 0.76 -6.78 -14.72
C LEU A 24 -0.74 -6.64 -15.01
N GLY A 25 -1.39 -5.59 -14.52
CA GLY A 25 -2.84 -5.38 -14.63
C GLY A 25 -3.64 -6.17 -13.60
N GLU A 26 -2.99 -6.93 -12.71
CA GLU A 26 -3.61 -7.72 -11.65
C GLU A 26 -3.95 -6.85 -10.42
N ARG A 27 -4.67 -5.74 -10.66
CA ARG A 27 -4.97 -4.72 -9.64
C ARG A 27 -5.66 -5.28 -8.40
N TRP A 28 -6.50 -6.30 -8.57
CA TRP A 28 -7.17 -6.96 -7.45
C TRP A 28 -6.18 -7.69 -6.53
N ARG A 29 -5.16 -8.35 -7.09
CA ARG A 29 -4.10 -9.02 -6.31
C ARG A 29 -3.20 -7.98 -5.65
N ALA A 30 -2.89 -6.90 -6.37
CA ALA A 30 -2.12 -5.78 -5.83
C ALA A 30 -2.81 -5.18 -4.59
N ILE A 31 -4.11 -4.90 -4.67
CA ILE A 31 -4.93 -4.42 -3.55
C ILE A 31 -4.83 -5.39 -2.36
N GLN A 32 -5.09 -6.68 -2.57
CA GLN A 32 -5.03 -7.67 -1.49
C GLN A 32 -3.64 -7.77 -0.84
N CYS A 33 -2.57 -7.67 -1.64
CA CYS A 33 -1.19 -7.66 -1.15
C CYS A 33 -0.93 -6.43 -0.27
N LEU A 34 -1.32 -5.24 -0.73
CA LEU A 34 -1.14 -3.98 -0.01
C LEU A 34 -2.03 -3.89 1.24
N GLU A 35 -3.25 -4.42 1.21
CA GLU A 35 -4.13 -4.47 2.38
C GLU A 35 -3.57 -5.40 3.46
N ASN A 36 -3.03 -6.56 3.09
CA ASN A 36 -2.38 -7.47 4.03
C ASN A 36 -1.14 -6.82 4.65
N LEU A 37 -0.36 -6.09 3.86
CA LEU A 37 0.80 -5.33 4.32
C LEU A 37 0.37 -4.26 5.34
N LEU A 38 -0.72 -3.53 5.06
CA LEU A 38 -1.28 -2.53 5.99
C LEU A 38 -1.93 -3.12 7.24
N ARG A 39 -2.43 -4.37 7.20
CA ARG A 39 -2.90 -5.05 8.43
C ARG A 39 -1.76 -5.34 9.40
N ALA A 40 -0.59 -5.74 8.88
CA ALA A 40 0.60 -5.96 9.69
C ALA A 40 1.27 -4.64 10.09
N HIS A 41 1.27 -3.65 9.18
CA HIS A 41 1.93 -2.35 9.35
C HIS A 41 0.97 -1.20 9.00
N PRO A 42 0.05 -0.84 9.91
CA PRO A 42 -0.98 0.17 9.64
C PRO A 42 -0.42 1.58 9.41
N ASN A 43 0.83 1.83 9.78
CA ASN A 43 1.53 3.12 9.58
C ASN A 43 2.43 3.11 8.34
N PHE A 44 2.32 2.11 7.45
CA PHE A 44 3.14 2.06 6.25
C PHE A 44 2.56 2.94 5.13
N HIS A 45 3.01 4.19 5.10
CA HIS A 45 2.50 5.24 4.23
C HIS A 45 2.60 4.88 2.74
N ASP A 46 3.71 4.28 2.29
CA ASP A 46 3.90 3.91 0.89
C ASP A 46 2.81 2.96 0.37
N ALA A 47 2.48 1.91 1.14
CA ALA A 47 1.42 0.97 0.74
C ALA A 47 0.04 1.63 0.71
N ARG A 48 -0.26 2.52 1.66
CA ARG A 48 -1.53 3.26 1.69
C ARG A 48 -1.63 4.23 0.52
N GLY A 49 -0.53 4.91 0.15
CA GLY A 49 -0.45 5.75 -1.04
C GLY A 49 -0.68 4.97 -2.34
N HIS A 50 -0.07 3.79 -2.46
CA HIS A 50 -0.28 2.91 -3.62
C HIS A 50 -1.72 2.38 -3.71
N LEU A 51 -2.34 2.02 -2.58
CA LEU A 51 -3.75 1.64 -2.54
C LEU A 51 -4.65 2.77 -3.06
N ALA A 52 -4.42 4.00 -2.60
CA ALA A 52 -5.16 5.16 -3.07
C ALA A 52 -4.97 5.38 -4.58
N TRP A 53 -3.74 5.22 -5.09
CA TRP A 53 -3.44 5.31 -6.52
C TRP A 53 -4.21 4.26 -7.32
N ILE A 54 -4.20 2.99 -6.91
CA ILE A 54 -4.91 1.91 -7.61
C ILE A 54 -6.42 2.18 -7.64
N TYR A 55 -7.01 2.64 -6.53
CA TYR A 55 -8.43 3.01 -6.50
C TYR A 55 -8.75 4.19 -7.41
N SER A 56 -7.86 5.18 -7.49
CA SER A 56 -8.02 6.29 -8.43
C SER A 56 -7.99 5.80 -9.88
N LEU A 57 -7.07 4.88 -10.23
CA LEU A 57 -7.01 4.26 -11.56
C LEU A 57 -8.25 3.41 -11.91
N GLN A 58 -9.01 2.95 -10.92
CA GLN A 58 -10.29 2.26 -11.11
C GLN A 58 -11.49 3.23 -11.23
N GLY A 59 -11.26 4.54 -11.08
CA GLY A 59 -12.30 5.55 -11.01
C GLY A 59 -13.00 5.62 -9.64
N ASN A 60 -12.55 4.85 -8.65
CA ASN A 60 -13.08 4.87 -7.29
C ASN A 60 -12.40 5.99 -6.47
N ASN A 61 -12.67 7.23 -6.87
CA ASN A 61 -12.08 8.41 -6.24
C ASN A 61 -12.48 8.54 -4.76
N SER A 62 -13.68 8.07 -4.38
CA SER A 62 -14.15 8.06 -3.00
C SER A 62 -13.24 7.24 -2.08
N ALA A 63 -12.91 6.02 -2.50
CA ALA A 63 -11.98 5.15 -1.77
C ALA A 63 -10.55 5.72 -1.76
N ALA A 64 -10.09 6.25 -2.89
CA ALA A 64 -8.78 6.90 -2.99
C ALA A 64 -8.64 8.06 -2.00
N ILE A 65 -9.63 8.96 -1.95
CA ILE A 65 -9.65 10.10 -1.03
C ILE A 65 -9.68 9.64 0.43
N ALA A 66 -10.45 8.61 0.77
CA ALA A 66 -10.48 8.08 2.14
C ALA A 66 -9.10 7.60 2.60
N HIS A 67 -8.38 6.87 1.75
CA HIS A 67 -7.02 6.41 2.05
C HIS A 67 -5.99 7.54 2.12
N LEU A 68 -6.12 8.57 1.27
CA LEU A 68 -5.25 9.76 1.32
C LEU A 68 -5.51 10.61 2.57
N LYS A 69 -6.78 10.77 2.99
CA LYS A 69 -7.12 11.47 4.23
C LYS A 69 -6.48 10.79 5.44
N MET A 70 -6.65 9.47 5.55
CA MET A 70 -5.97 8.68 6.59
C MET A 70 -4.44 8.78 6.57
N LEU A 71 -3.83 9.10 5.42
CA LEU A 71 -2.39 9.31 5.29
C LEU A 71 -1.93 10.72 5.71
N LEU A 72 -2.79 11.73 5.51
CA LEU A 72 -2.53 13.12 5.87
C LEU A 72 -2.87 13.42 7.34
N GLU A 73 -3.79 12.65 7.90
CA GLU A 73 -4.27 12.79 9.29
C GLU A 73 -3.46 11.94 10.29
N SER A 74 -2.52 11.10 9.82
CA SER A 74 -1.70 10.18 10.63
C SER A 74 -0.37 10.77 11.07
#